data_AF-A0A1G3U8Y3-F1
#
_entry.id   AF-A0A1G3U8Y3-F1
#
_cell.length_a   1.000
_cell.length_b   1.000
_cell.length_c   1.000
_cell.angle_alpha   90.00
_cell.angle_beta   90.00
_cell.angle_gamma   90.00
#
_symmetry.space_group_name_H-M   'P 1'
#
loop_
_entity.id
_entity.type
_entity.pdbx_description
1 polymer ?
#
loop_
_entity_poly.entity_id
_entity_poly.type
_entity_poly.pdbx_seq_one_letter_code
_entity_poly.pdbx_strand_id
1 'polypeptide(L)'
;MKAFIIKIVTLLMLLGFSSVCASDAQAGNAAADRAAANVETYQPKPMMELMGDFLKSTGISALVNPNPDELDSHGNKMSDFHKSWGRVIMILITFLLFYLAIAKGFEPLLLLPIGFGGLLANIPVANMAGPDGFLGIIYSMGLANQLFPILIFMGVGAMTDFGPLLSNPKTALLGGAAQFGIFGTLVGAVALAEYTPLFDFTLKQASAISIIGGADGPTSIFIATQLAPELLGAIAVASYSYMAMVPIIQPPIMRALTTDAERRIKMSTMRHVSRIEKLVFPILVLVLAILVLPDATPLIGAFMFGNFLKESGVVDRLSDTMQNALINIVTIFLGLAVGSKLASEQFLIAETLAILALGILAFSAGTAAGVIMAKIMNM
;
A
#
# COMPACT_ATOMS: atom_id res chain seq x y z
N MET A 1 -0.93 48.11 27.71
CA MET A 1 -0.62 47.13 26.64
C MET A 1 -1.33 45.78 26.80
N LYS A 2 -1.21 45.07 27.94
CA LYS A 2 -1.83 43.74 28.11
C LYS A 2 -3.37 43.69 27.93
N ALA A 3 -4.10 44.68 28.42
CA ALA A 3 -5.57 44.72 28.30
C ALA A 3 -6.08 44.98 26.86
N PHE A 4 -5.27 45.63 26.01
CA PHE A 4 -5.63 45.92 24.62
C PHE A 4 -5.44 44.68 23.73
N ILE A 5 -4.35 43.93 23.97
CA ILE A 5 -4.06 42.66 23.28
C ILE A 5 -5.13 41.61 23.61
N ILE A 6 -5.54 41.50 24.89
CA ILE A 6 -6.59 40.56 25.28
C ILE A 6 -7.91 40.89 24.58
N LYS A 7 -8.29 42.17 24.49
CA LYS A 7 -9.51 42.59 23.78
C LYS A 7 -9.48 42.26 22.29
N ILE A 8 -8.34 42.42 21.62
CA ILE A 8 -8.15 42.08 20.21
C ILE A 8 -8.23 40.55 20.00
N VAL A 9 -7.60 39.77 20.89
CA VAL A 9 -7.65 38.30 20.80
C VAL A 9 -9.06 37.77 21.04
N THR A 10 -9.81 38.33 22.00
CA THR A 10 -11.23 37.97 22.19
C THR A 10 -12.10 38.37 21.01
N LEU A 11 -11.83 39.51 20.36
CA LEU A 11 -12.58 39.95 19.18
C LEU A 11 -12.29 39.04 17.97
N LEU A 12 -11.04 38.61 17.79
CA LEU A 12 -10.63 37.64 16.76
C LEU A 12 -11.22 36.25 17.01
N MET A 13 -11.28 35.80 18.26
CA MET A 13 -11.95 34.54 18.64
C MET A 13 -13.45 34.57 18.37
N LEU A 14 -14.13 35.70 18.66
CA LEU A 14 -15.56 35.90 18.39
C LEU A 14 -15.88 35.96 16.89
N LEU A 15 -15.00 36.57 16.08
CA LEU A 15 -15.12 36.60 14.62
C LEU A 15 -14.79 35.24 13.97
N GLY A 16 -13.89 34.46 14.60
CA GLY A 16 -13.62 33.08 14.20
C GLY A 16 -14.77 32.12 14.51
N PHE A 17 -15.50 32.36 15.60
CA PHE A 17 -16.66 31.53 15.97
C PHE A 17 -17.89 31.77 15.07
N SER A 18 -18.13 33.01 14.64
CA SER A 18 -19.26 33.31 13.74
C SER A 18 -19.06 32.76 12.32
N SER A 19 -17.81 32.66 11.87
CA SER A 19 -17.47 32.08 10.56
C SER A 19 -17.60 30.55 10.55
N VAL A 20 -17.31 29.87 11.66
CA VAL A 20 -17.52 28.41 11.81
C VAL A 20 -19.02 28.05 11.85
N CYS A 21 -19.84 28.83 12.56
CA CYS A 21 -21.29 28.63 12.59
C CYS A 21 -21.97 28.93 11.24
N ALA A 22 -21.42 29.84 10.43
CA ALA A 22 -21.93 30.13 9.09
C ALA A 22 -21.64 29.00 8.09
N SER A 23 -20.50 28.31 8.21
CA SER A 23 -20.18 27.13 7.39
C SER A 23 -21.07 25.91 7.70
N ASP A 24 -21.44 25.70 8.97
CA ASP A 24 -22.34 24.60 9.35
C ASP A 24 -23.79 24.83 8.88
N ALA A 25 -24.25 26.09 8.85
CA ALA A 25 -25.58 26.44 8.33
C ALA A 25 -25.71 26.19 6.81
N GLN A 26 -24.61 26.31 6.06
CA GLN A 26 -24.58 26.07 4.62
C GLN A 26 -24.39 24.57 4.27
N ALA A 27 -23.70 23.82 5.15
CA ALA A 27 -23.62 22.35 5.05
C ALA A 27 -24.96 21.65 5.39
N GLY A 28 -25.72 22.19 6.36
CA GLY A 28 -27.05 21.68 6.72
C GLY A 28 -28.09 21.78 5.59
N ASN A 29 -28.08 22.87 4.81
CA ASN A 29 -28.99 23.02 3.67
C ASN A 29 -28.62 22.11 2.48
N ALA A 30 -27.34 21.86 2.23
CA ALA A 30 -26.92 20.93 1.17
C ALA A 30 -27.25 19.46 1.50
N ALA A 31 -27.28 19.09 2.78
CA ALA A 31 -27.71 17.77 3.23
C ALA A 31 -29.24 17.61 3.16
N ALA A 32 -30.01 18.68 3.45
CA ALA A 32 -31.47 18.68 3.34
C ALA A 32 -31.95 18.59 1.87
N ASP A 33 -31.29 19.28 0.93
CA ASP A 33 -31.63 19.19 -0.50
C ASP A 33 -31.26 17.83 -1.12
N ARG A 34 -30.22 17.15 -0.61
CA ARG A 34 -29.88 15.77 -1.04
C ARG A 34 -30.81 14.72 -0.46
N ALA A 35 -31.35 14.94 0.74
CA ALA A 35 -32.35 14.05 1.33
C ALA A 35 -33.74 14.17 0.66
N ALA A 36 -34.05 15.33 0.07
CA ALA A 36 -35.30 15.56 -0.64
C ALA A 36 -35.34 14.99 -2.07
N ALA A 37 -34.22 14.54 -2.62
CA ALA A 37 -34.11 14.16 -4.04
C ALA A 37 -34.50 12.70 -4.38
N ASN A 38 -34.75 11.82 -3.40
CA ASN A 38 -35.13 10.43 -3.67
C ASN A 38 -36.22 9.93 -2.69
N VAL A 39 -37.44 10.45 -2.83
CA VAL A 39 -38.62 9.75 -2.32
C VAL A 39 -39.23 9.01 -3.52
N GLU A 40 -38.63 7.86 -3.88
CA GLU A 40 -39.30 6.94 -4.80
C GLU A 40 -40.59 6.45 -4.12
N THR A 41 -41.71 6.69 -4.78
CA THR A 41 -43.04 6.29 -4.31
C THR A 41 -43.12 4.77 -4.35
N TYR A 42 -43.17 4.12 -3.17
CA TYR A 42 -43.27 2.66 -3.06
C TYR A 42 -44.57 2.16 -3.70
N GLN A 43 -44.46 1.56 -4.88
CA GLN A 43 -45.55 0.87 -5.56
C GLN A 43 -45.62 -0.58 -5.05
N PRO A 44 -46.76 -1.03 -4.48
CA PRO A 44 -46.89 -2.40 -4.01
C PRO A 44 -46.83 -3.37 -5.20
N LYS A 45 -45.73 -4.10 -5.33
CA LYS A 45 -45.55 -5.15 -6.36
C LYS A 45 -46.11 -6.50 -5.87
N PRO A 46 -46.73 -7.31 -6.75
CA PRO A 46 -47.19 -8.65 -6.41
C PRO A 46 -46.04 -9.56 -5.96
N MET A 47 -46.30 -10.50 -5.04
CA MET A 47 -45.31 -11.41 -4.44
C MET A 47 -44.47 -12.17 -5.48
N MET A 48 -45.04 -12.48 -6.64
CA MET A 48 -44.35 -13.16 -7.74
C MET A 48 -43.34 -12.24 -8.46
N GLU A 49 -43.63 -10.94 -8.59
CA GLU A 49 -42.67 -9.94 -9.09
C GLU A 49 -41.62 -9.60 -8.05
N LEU A 50 -41.96 -9.56 -6.76
CA LEU A 50 -40.98 -9.42 -5.68
C LEU A 50 -40.00 -10.59 -5.64
N MET A 51 -40.47 -11.82 -5.86
CA MET A 51 -39.61 -13.00 -5.91
C MET A 51 -38.78 -13.06 -7.21
N GLY A 52 -39.33 -12.58 -8.33
CA GLY A 52 -38.60 -12.40 -9.59
C GLY A 52 -37.55 -11.29 -9.52
N ASP A 53 -37.85 -10.16 -8.87
CA ASP A 53 -36.92 -9.06 -8.61
C ASP A 53 -35.87 -9.46 -7.56
N PHE A 54 -36.23 -10.29 -6.57
CA PHE A 54 -35.28 -10.87 -5.61
C PHE A 54 -34.32 -11.85 -6.29
N LEU A 55 -34.83 -12.70 -7.20
CA LEU A 55 -33.99 -13.57 -8.03
C LEU A 55 -33.09 -12.75 -8.96
N LYS A 56 -33.58 -11.66 -9.57
CA LYS A 56 -32.76 -10.73 -10.37
C LYS A 56 -31.76 -9.91 -9.53
N SER A 57 -32.09 -9.59 -8.28
CA SER A 57 -31.19 -8.89 -7.36
C SER A 57 -30.19 -9.83 -6.67
N THR A 58 -30.32 -11.15 -6.84
CA THR A 58 -29.32 -12.08 -6.33
C THR A 58 -28.04 -11.98 -7.16
N GLY A 59 -26.88 -12.04 -6.48
CA GLY A 59 -25.58 -12.00 -7.14
C GLY A 59 -25.35 -13.10 -8.18
N ILE A 60 -26.12 -14.20 -8.12
CA ILE A 60 -26.08 -15.30 -9.09
C ILE A 60 -26.72 -14.88 -10.42
N SER A 61 -27.84 -14.15 -10.41
CA SER A 61 -28.47 -13.65 -11.64
C SER A 61 -27.64 -12.58 -12.35
N ALA A 62 -26.93 -11.76 -11.58
CA ALA A 62 -26.06 -10.72 -12.13
C ALA A 62 -24.72 -11.26 -12.68
N LEU A 63 -24.28 -12.43 -12.22
CA LEU A 63 -23.11 -13.13 -12.76
C LEU A 63 -23.43 -13.81 -14.11
N VAL A 64 -24.67 -14.28 -14.28
CA VAL A 64 -25.15 -15.02 -15.47
C VAL A 64 -25.74 -14.10 -16.55
N ASN A 65 -26.43 -13.02 -16.16
CA ASN A 65 -26.91 -11.97 -17.06
C ASN A 65 -26.37 -10.61 -16.61
N PRO A 66 -25.18 -10.19 -17.08
CA PRO A 66 -24.62 -8.90 -16.72
C PRO A 66 -25.47 -7.75 -17.28
N ASN A 67 -25.62 -6.68 -16.50
CA ASN A 67 -26.34 -5.50 -16.94
C ASN A 67 -25.54 -4.82 -18.10
N PRO A 68 -26.16 -4.45 -19.24
CA PRO A 68 -25.47 -3.88 -20.39
C PRO A 68 -24.70 -2.59 -20.09
N ASP A 69 -25.13 -1.85 -19.06
CA ASP A 69 -24.64 -0.51 -18.70
C ASP A 69 -23.72 -0.48 -17.46
N GLU A 70 -23.15 -1.61 -17.01
CA GLU A 70 -22.09 -1.57 -15.99
C GLU A 70 -20.82 -0.89 -16.57
N LEU A 71 -20.48 0.24 -15.95
CA LEU A 71 -19.31 1.05 -16.25
C LEU A 71 -18.12 0.56 -15.41
N ASP A 72 -16.96 0.47 -16.06
CA ASP A 72 -15.63 0.27 -15.46
C ASP A 72 -15.34 1.42 -14.46
N SER A 73 -14.39 1.22 -13.54
CA SER A 73 -13.84 2.25 -12.65
C SER A 73 -13.35 3.53 -13.36
N HIS A 74 -13.21 3.52 -14.69
CA HIS A 74 -12.90 4.67 -15.55
C HIS A 74 -14.10 5.27 -16.33
N GLY A 75 -15.32 4.78 -16.13
CA GLY A 75 -16.52 5.29 -16.82
C GLY A 75 -16.73 4.75 -18.24
N ASN A 76 -16.01 3.71 -18.64
CA ASN A 76 -16.16 3.02 -19.93
C ASN A 76 -17.06 1.79 -19.80
N LYS A 77 -17.73 1.36 -20.89
CA LYS A 77 -18.52 0.12 -20.87
C LYS A 77 -17.58 -1.07 -20.64
N MET A 78 -17.74 -1.78 -19.53
CA MET A 78 -16.92 -2.97 -19.22
C MET A 78 -17.20 -4.07 -20.26
N SER A 79 -16.16 -4.75 -20.74
CA SER A 79 -16.30 -5.87 -21.68
C SER A 79 -17.07 -7.02 -21.04
N ASP A 80 -17.88 -7.72 -21.82
CA ASP A 80 -18.70 -8.85 -21.36
C ASP A 80 -17.86 -9.96 -20.71
N PHE A 81 -16.58 -10.08 -21.11
CA PHE A 81 -15.62 -10.97 -20.48
C PHE A 81 -15.32 -10.58 -19.03
N HIS A 82 -15.01 -9.32 -18.74
CA HIS A 82 -14.72 -8.86 -17.37
C HIS A 82 -15.98 -8.86 -16.50
N LYS A 83 -17.14 -8.56 -17.08
CA LYS A 83 -18.45 -8.55 -16.40
C LYS A 83 -18.86 -9.91 -15.81
N SER A 84 -18.53 -11.02 -16.49
CA SER A 84 -18.93 -12.37 -16.07
C SER A 84 -17.73 -13.24 -15.72
N TRP A 85 -16.94 -13.66 -16.71
CA TRP A 85 -15.83 -14.60 -16.52
C TRP A 85 -14.65 -14.01 -15.73
N GLY A 86 -14.34 -12.73 -15.93
CA GLY A 86 -13.27 -12.04 -15.22
C GLY A 86 -13.52 -11.99 -13.71
N ARG A 87 -14.74 -11.68 -13.28
CA ARG A 87 -15.14 -11.72 -11.86
C ARG A 87 -14.99 -13.12 -11.27
N VAL A 88 -15.38 -14.16 -12.00
CA VAL A 88 -15.20 -15.56 -11.55
C VAL A 88 -13.73 -15.88 -11.35
N ILE A 89 -12.87 -15.53 -12.29
CA ILE A 89 -11.42 -15.73 -12.18
C ILE A 89 -10.87 -14.96 -10.98
N MET A 90 -11.29 -13.71 -10.77
CA MET A 90 -10.84 -12.93 -9.61
C MET A 90 -11.31 -13.52 -8.28
N ILE A 91 -12.53 -14.05 -8.20
CA ILE A 91 -13.00 -14.76 -7.02
C ILE A 91 -12.12 -16.00 -6.75
N LEU A 92 -11.74 -16.75 -7.79
CA LEU A 92 -10.80 -17.87 -7.62
C LEU A 92 -9.42 -17.39 -7.16
N ILE A 93 -8.94 -16.26 -7.68
CA ILE A 93 -7.68 -15.63 -7.23
C ILE A 93 -7.79 -15.18 -5.77
N THR A 94 -8.90 -14.60 -5.33
CA THR A 94 -9.05 -14.18 -3.92
C THR A 94 -9.08 -15.38 -2.98
N PHE A 95 -9.69 -16.50 -3.38
CA PHE A 95 -9.57 -17.76 -2.64
C PHE A 95 -8.14 -18.30 -2.63
N LEU A 96 -7.38 -18.14 -3.72
CA LEU A 96 -5.96 -18.48 -3.75
C LEU A 96 -5.17 -17.59 -2.76
N LEU A 97 -5.45 -16.28 -2.70
CA LEU A 97 -4.83 -15.37 -1.74
C LEU A 97 -5.18 -15.77 -0.30
N PHE A 98 -6.42 -16.16 -0.01
CA PHE A 98 -6.81 -16.70 1.29
C PHE A 98 -6.07 -17.99 1.63
N TYR A 99 -5.92 -18.91 0.68
CA TYR A 99 -5.16 -20.13 0.88
C TYR A 99 -3.69 -19.82 1.20
N LEU A 100 -3.06 -18.90 0.47
CA LEU A 100 -1.68 -18.48 0.74
C LEU A 100 -1.53 -17.82 2.12
N ALA A 101 -2.44 -16.92 2.47
CA ALA A 101 -2.42 -16.22 3.76
C ALA A 101 -2.66 -17.17 4.95
N ILE A 102 -3.67 -18.03 4.86
CA ILE A 102 -4.12 -18.87 5.99
C ILE A 102 -3.34 -20.18 6.07
N ALA A 103 -3.28 -20.94 4.98
CA ALA A 103 -2.69 -22.28 5.01
C ALA A 103 -1.16 -22.24 4.95
N LYS A 104 -0.60 -21.26 4.23
CA LYS A 104 0.86 -21.13 4.11
C LYS A 104 1.47 -20.00 4.95
N GLY A 105 0.67 -19.15 5.58
CA GLY A 105 1.16 -18.06 6.43
C GLY A 105 1.87 -16.93 5.66
N PHE A 106 1.53 -16.73 4.37
CA PHE A 106 2.13 -15.67 3.55
C PHE A 106 1.53 -14.33 3.95
N GLU A 107 2.29 -13.54 4.72
CA GLU A 107 1.92 -12.20 5.19
C GLU A 107 0.44 -12.02 5.54
N PRO A 108 -0.07 -12.82 6.49
CA PRO A 108 -1.51 -12.90 6.74
C PRO A 108 -2.09 -11.56 7.21
N LEU A 109 -1.30 -10.70 7.85
CA LEU A 109 -1.74 -9.40 8.35
C LEU A 109 -2.22 -8.46 7.23
N LEU A 110 -1.61 -8.52 6.06
CA LEU A 110 -1.92 -7.65 4.92
C LEU A 110 -2.63 -8.42 3.80
N LEU A 111 -2.16 -9.62 3.47
CA LEU A 111 -2.69 -10.40 2.36
C LEU A 111 -4.15 -10.83 2.57
N LEU A 112 -4.55 -11.10 3.81
CA LEU A 112 -5.92 -11.49 4.14
C LEU A 112 -6.91 -10.33 3.95
N PRO A 113 -6.70 -9.12 4.51
CA PRO A 113 -7.52 -7.95 4.19
C PRO A 113 -7.53 -7.59 2.70
N ILE A 114 -6.39 -7.72 1.99
CA ILE A 114 -6.30 -7.48 0.54
C ILE A 114 -7.19 -8.47 -0.23
N GLY A 115 -7.08 -9.77 0.07
CA GLY A 115 -7.91 -10.80 -0.54
C GLY A 115 -9.40 -10.58 -0.27
N PHE A 116 -9.75 -10.11 0.93
CA PHE A 116 -11.14 -9.82 1.30
C PHE A 116 -11.68 -8.58 0.59
N GLY A 117 -10.89 -7.51 0.50
CA GLY A 117 -11.21 -6.34 -0.30
C GLY A 117 -11.39 -6.69 -1.78
N GLY A 118 -10.53 -7.58 -2.31
CA GLY A 118 -10.66 -8.09 -3.68
C GLY A 118 -11.91 -8.93 -3.89
N LEU A 119 -12.29 -9.76 -2.91
CA LEU A 119 -13.57 -10.49 -2.96
C LEU A 119 -14.74 -9.51 -3.05
N LEU A 120 -14.78 -8.52 -2.15
CA LEU A 120 -15.82 -7.49 -2.11
C LEU A 120 -15.86 -6.63 -3.38
N ALA A 121 -14.72 -6.34 -3.99
CA ALA A 121 -14.62 -5.56 -5.22
C ALA A 121 -15.21 -6.30 -6.44
N ASN A 122 -15.26 -7.63 -6.41
CA ASN A 122 -15.75 -8.45 -7.52
C ASN A 122 -17.18 -8.99 -7.29
N ILE A 123 -17.87 -8.61 -6.20
CA ILE A 123 -19.28 -8.95 -6.00
C ILE A 123 -20.15 -8.13 -6.98
N PRO A 124 -20.93 -8.78 -7.86
CA PRO A 124 -21.78 -8.06 -8.82
C PRO A 124 -22.90 -7.29 -8.09
N VAL A 125 -23.41 -6.22 -8.71
CA VAL A 125 -24.55 -5.38 -8.25
C VAL A 125 -24.26 -4.46 -7.06
N ALA A 126 -23.34 -4.81 -6.15
CA ALA A 126 -23.14 -4.05 -4.92
C ALA A 126 -22.32 -2.74 -5.10
N ASN A 127 -21.63 -2.58 -6.25
CA ASN A 127 -20.73 -1.46 -6.58
C ASN A 127 -19.85 -0.98 -5.40
N MET A 128 -19.39 -1.93 -4.59
CA MET A 128 -18.68 -1.64 -3.33
C MET A 128 -17.33 -0.97 -3.55
N ALA A 129 -16.73 -1.19 -4.73
CA ALA A 129 -15.49 -0.57 -5.18
C ALA A 129 -15.69 0.74 -5.97
N GLY A 130 -16.93 1.15 -6.21
CA GLY A 130 -17.23 2.45 -6.84
C GLY A 130 -16.81 3.63 -5.94
N PRO A 131 -16.75 4.86 -6.48
CA PRO A 131 -16.26 6.05 -5.75
C PRO A 131 -16.98 6.31 -4.42
N ASP A 132 -18.31 6.11 -4.39
CA ASP A 132 -19.15 6.26 -3.20
C ASP A 132 -19.40 4.93 -2.46
N GLY A 133 -18.83 3.83 -2.95
CA GLY A 133 -18.90 2.51 -2.32
C GLY A 133 -18.04 2.44 -1.06
N PHE A 134 -18.34 1.50 -0.17
CA PHE A 134 -17.60 1.31 1.09
C PHE A 134 -16.07 1.25 0.89
N LEU A 135 -15.60 0.52 -0.13
CA LEU A 135 -14.17 0.41 -0.41
C LEU A 135 -13.60 1.68 -1.08
N GLY A 136 -14.39 2.36 -1.92
CA GLY A 136 -14.01 3.63 -2.53
C GLY A 136 -13.85 4.77 -1.51
N ILE A 137 -14.70 4.78 -0.48
CA ILE A 137 -14.58 5.71 0.66
C ILE A 137 -13.29 5.43 1.44
N ILE A 138 -12.96 4.18 1.74
CA ILE A 138 -11.70 3.85 2.43
C ILE A 138 -10.49 4.20 1.56
N TYR A 139 -10.57 3.93 0.26
CA TYR A 139 -9.53 4.31 -0.71
C TYR A 139 -9.28 5.83 -0.71
N SER A 140 -10.34 6.63 -0.84
CA SER A 140 -10.25 8.09 -0.85
C SER A 140 -9.86 8.69 0.50
N MET A 141 -10.24 8.06 1.61
CA MET A 141 -9.90 8.52 2.96
C MET A 141 -8.40 8.56 3.22
N GLY A 142 -7.64 7.54 2.79
CA GLY A 142 -6.23 7.46 3.17
C GLY A 142 -5.27 6.78 2.23
N LEU A 143 -5.74 6.01 1.23
CA LEU A 143 -4.83 5.44 0.23
C LEU A 143 -4.51 6.49 -0.84
N ALA A 144 -5.53 7.12 -1.43
CA ALA A 144 -5.38 8.17 -2.44
C ALA A 144 -4.54 9.35 -1.95
N ASN A 145 -4.73 9.73 -0.67
CA ASN A 145 -3.99 10.82 -0.03
C ASN A 145 -2.69 10.37 0.64
N GLN A 146 -2.27 9.11 0.45
CA GLN A 146 -1.00 8.52 0.96
C GLN A 146 -0.87 8.47 2.50
N LEU A 147 -1.93 8.79 3.23
CA LEU A 147 -1.94 8.81 4.69
C LEU A 147 -1.69 7.41 5.28
N PHE A 148 -2.31 6.36 4.73
CA PHE A 148 -2.15 5.02 5.28
C PHE A 148 -0.72 4.47 5.17
N PRO A 149 -0.04 4.53 4.01
CA PRO A 149 1.38 4.14 3.95
C PRO A 149 2.25 4.89 4.96
N ILE A 150 2.10 6.22 5.09
CA ILE A 150 2.88 7.04 6.03
C ILE A 150 2.66 6.59 7.49
N LEU A 151 1.41 6.31 7.88
CA LEU A 151 1.08 5.83 9.22
C LEU A 151 1.64 4.42 9.48
N ILE A 152 1.68 3.55 8.47
CA ILE A 152 2.35 2.25 8.59
C ILE A 152 3.86 2.46 8.77
N PHE A 153 4.51 3.33 8.00
CA PHE A 153 5.94 3.65 8.18
C PHE A 153 6.24 4.15 9.58
N MET A 154 5.36 4.97 10.14
CA MET A 154 5.48 5.41 11.52
C MET A 154 5.47 4.25 12.51
N GLY A 155 4.56 3.29 12.35
CA GLY A 155 4.52 2.07 13.16
C GLY A 155 5.75 1.17 12.96
N VAL A 156 6.19 0.96 11.72
CA VAL A 156 7.41 0.19 11.40
C VAL A 156 8.65 0.83 12.02
N GLY A 157 8.73 2.16 12.01
CA GLY A 157 9.78 2.92 12.68
C GLY A 157 9.83 2.70 14.19
N ALA A 158 8.65 2.64 14.83
CA ALA A 158 8.53 2.33 16.25
C ALA A 158 8.93 0.88 16.59
N MET A 159 8.77 -0.07 15.67
CA MET A 159 9.20 -1.47 15.84
C MET A 159 10.71 -1.67 15.57
N THR A 160 11.30 -0.88 14.68
CA THR A 160 12.68 -1.06 14.21
C THR A 160 13.71 -0.81 15.31
N ASP A 161 14.71 -1.70 15.44
CA ASP A 161 15.89 -1.50 16.30
C ASP A 161 17.12 -1.18 15.45
N PHE A 162 17.69 0.00 15.66
CA PHE A 162 18.92 0.44 14.98
C PHE A 162 20.20 -0.01 15.68
N GLY A 163 20.13 -0.68 16.83
CA GLY A 163 21.30 -1.20 17.53
C GLY A 163 22.25 -2.00 16.63
N PRO A 164 21.75 -3.01 15.88
CA PRO A 164 22.58 -3.78 14.94
C PRO A 164 23.22 -2.91 13.85
N LEU A 165 22.46 -1.99 13.24
CA LEU A 165 22.96 -1.10 12.18
C LEU A 165 24.06 -0.15 12.70
N LEU A 166 23.83 0.47 13.86
CA LEU A 166 24.76 1.39 14.50
C LEU A 166 26.02 0.68 15.01
N SER A 167 25.90 -0.59 15.40
CA SER A 167 27.05 -1.38 15.86
C SER A 167 28.05 -1.69 14.75
N ASN A 168 27.59 -1.82 13.50
CA ASN A 168 28.43 -1.98 12.32
C ASN A 168 27.85 -1.17 11.14
N PRO A 169 28.16 0.14 11.06
CA PRO A 169 27.59 1.03 10.05
C PRO A 169 27.90 0.64 8.62
N LYS A 170 28.97 -0.15 8.39
CA LYS A 170 29.30 -0.68 7.06
C LYS A 170 28.17 -1.51 6.48
N THR A 171 27.32 -2.10 7.33
CA THR A 171 26.13 -2.86 6.89
C THR A 171 25.11 -2.01 6.14
N ALA A 172 25.10 -0.68 6.33
CA ALA A 172 24.27 0.24 5.54
C ALA A 172 24.62 0.18 4.04
N LEU A 173 25.88 -0.10 3.68
CA LEU A 173 26.30 -0.24 2.28
C LEU A 173 25.72 -1.49 1.61
N LEU A 174 25.52 -2.59 2.38
CA LEU A 174 24.81 -3.76 1.87
C LEU A 174 23.35 -3.40 1.56
N GLY A 175 22.71 -2.59 2.42
CA GLY A 175 21.37 -2.05 2.17
C GLY A 175 21.32 -1.20 0.90
N GLY A 176 22.31 -0.33 0.67
CA GLY A 176 22.42 0.46 -0.55
C GLY A 176 22.56 -0.40 -1.81
N ALA A 177 23.40 -1.45 -1.77
CA ALA A 177 23.55 -2.37 -2.90
C ALA A 177 22.30 -3.24 -3.14
N ALA A 178 21.54 -3.58 -2.09
CA ALA A 178 20.29 -4.31 -2.22
C ALA A 178 19.24 -3.51 -3.05
N GLN A 179 19.27 -2.17 -2.99
CA GLN A 179 18.40 -1.31 -3.80
C GLN A 179 18.71 -1.34 -5.30
N PHE A 180 19.82 -1.98 -5.73
CA PHE A 180 20.09 -2.19 -7.16
C PHE A 180 19.00 -3.04 -7.83
N GLY A 181 18.24 -3.83 -7.07
CA GLY A 181 17.04 -4.51 -7.54
C GLY A 181 16.00 -3.54 -8.14
N ILE A 182 15.84 -2.33 -7.56
CA ILE A 182 14.92 -1.31 -8.10
C ILE A 182 15.38 -0.89 -9.51
N PHE A 183 16.65 -0.52 -9.66
CA PHE A 183 17.18 -0.11 -10.97
C PHE A 183 17.14 -1.24 -12.00
N GLY A 184 17.46 -2.47 -11.61
CA GLY A 184 17.34 -3.64 -12.47
C GLY A 184 15.91 -3.86 -12.96
N THR A 185 14.92 -3.64 -12.09
CA THR A 185 13.50 -3.73 -12.45
C THR A 185 13.07 -2.62 -13.39
N LEU A 186 13.54 -1.38 -13.16
CA LEU A 186 13.27 -0.25 -14.04
C LEU A 186 13.79 -0.52 -15.45
N VAL A 187 15.06 -0.94 -15.58
CA VAL A 187 15.66 -1.28 -16.87
C VAL A 187 14.92 -2.46 -17.51
N GLY A 188 14.55 -3.47 -16.74
CA GLY A 188 13.77 -4.61 -17.23
C GLY A 188 12.39 -4.23 -17.75
N ALA A 189 11.67 -3.35 -17.04
CA ALA A 189 10.36 -2.85 -17.44
C ALA A 189 10.43 -2.00 -18.71
N VAL A 190 11.41 -1.10 -18.81
CA VAL A 190 11.63 -0.29 -20.02
C VAL A 190 12.05 -1.16 -21.20
N ALA A 191 12.95 -2.13 -20.99
CA ALA A 191 13.36 -3.07 -22.04
C ALA A 191 12.19 -3.94 -22.52
N LEU A 192 11.32 -4.41 -21.62
CA LEU A 192 10.10 -5.13 -22.00
C LEU A 192 9.19 -4.29 -22.87
N ALA A 193 9.04 -3.00 -22.57
CA ALA A 193 8.26 -2.07 -23.36
C ALA A 193 8.87 -1.79 -24.74
N GLU A 194 10.20 -1.72 -24.84
CA GLU A 194 10.89 -1.46 -26.11
C GLU A 194 10.97 -2.70 -27.02
N TYR A 195 11.21 -3.89 -26.45
CA TYR A 195 11.41 -5.12 -27.23
C TYR A 195 10.14 -5.94 -27.48
N THR A 196 9.05 -5.68 -26.76
CA THR A 196 7.81 -6.44 -26.90
C THR A 196 6.65 -5.52 -27.31
N PRO A 197 6.06 -5.67 -28.52
CA PRO A 197 4.92 -4.85 -28.94
C PRO A 197 3.60 -5.15 -28.18
N LEU A 198 3.65 -6.00 -27.14
CA LEU A 198 2.53 -6.40 -26.29
C LEU A 198 2.42 -5.58 -24.99
N PHE A 199 3.46 -4.85 -24.60
CA PHE A 199 3.50 -4.08 -23.36
C PHE A 199 3.97 -2.66 -23.66
N ASP A 200 3.17 -1.65 -23.35
CA ASP A 200 3.56 -0.25 -23.52
C ASP A 200 3.61 0.45 -22.16
N PHE A 201 4.66 0.14 -21.38
CA PHE A 201 4.85 0.79 -20.09
C PHE A 201 5.41 2.19 -20.30
N THR A 202 4.64 3.19 -19.87
CA THR A 202 5.18 4.55 -19.75
C THR A 202 6.32 4.58 -18.73
N LEU A 203 7.25 5.54 -18.86
CA LEU A 203 8.35 5.68 -17.90
C LEU A 203 7.86 5.84 -16.44
N LYS A 204 6.69 6.47 -16.24
CA LYS A 204 6.07 6.61 -14.91
C LYS A 204 5.60 5.26 -14.36
N GLN A 205 4.93 4.45 -15.17
CA GLN A 205 4.51 3.10 -14.80
C GLN A 205 5.71 2.18 -14.56
N ALA A 206 6.72 2.21 -15.43
CA ALA A 206 7.97 1.48 -15.23
C ALA A 206 8.66 1.88 -13.92
N SER A 207 8.65 3.18 -13.58
CA SER A 207 9.18 3.68 -12.30
C SER A 207 8.37 3.17 -11.10
N ALA A 208 7.04 3.14 -11.19
CA ALA A 208 6.20 2.57 -10.13
C ALA A 208 6.45 1.07 -9.92
N ILE A 209 6.55 0.31 -11.01
CA ILE A 209 6.87 -1.14 -10.99
C ILE A 209 8.26 -1.37 -10.40
N SER A 210 9.21 -0.48 -10.68
CA SER A 210 10.59 -0.66 -10.24
C SER A 210 10.75 -0.74 -8.72
N ILE A 211 9.90 -0.05 -7.96
CA ILE A 211 9.96 0.00 -6.50
C ILE A 211 9.68 -1.36 -5.86
N ILE A 212 9.02 -2.30 -6.56
CA ILE A 212 8.84 -3.69 -6.10
C ILE A 212 10.20 -4.33 -5.76
N GLY A 213 11.25 -3.99 -6.51
CA GLY A 213 12.60 -4.48 -6.27
C GLY A 213 13.23 -4.06 -4.94
N GLY A 214 12.66 -3.05 -4.27
CA GLY A 214 13.06 -2.62 -2.93
C GLY A 214 12.52 -3.51 -1.81
N ALA A 215 11.58 -4.42 -2.12
CA ALA A 215 10.92 -5.33 -1.18
C ALA A 215 10.27 -4.64 0.04
N ASP A 216 9.73 -3.44 -0.18
CA ASP A 216 9.10 -2.61 0.84
C ASP A 216 7.68 -2.23 0.41
N GLY A 217 6.70 -3.04 0.81
CA GLY A 217 5.31 -2.91 0.38
C GLY A 217 4.70 -1.52 0.62
N PRO A 218 4.80 -0.94 1.83
CA PRO A 218 4.32 0.42 2.09
C PRO A 218 4.95 1.48 1.16
N THR A 219 6.26 1.42 0.85
CA THR A 219 6.89 2.37 -0.09
C THR A 219 6.40 2.13 -1.52
N SER A 220 6.28 0.87 -1.95
CA SER A 220 5.75 0.51 -3.27
C SER A 220 4.34 1.07 -3.47
N ILE A 221 3.47 0.94 -2.45
CA ILE A 221 2.11 1.51 -2.47
C ILE A 221 2.14 3.03 -2.53
N PHE A 222 2.97 3.68 -1.71
CA PHE A 222 3.09 5.13 -1.68
C PHE A 222 3.47 5.70 -3.05
N ILE A 223 4.50 5.13 -3.68
CA ILE A 223 5.01 5.60 -4.97
C ILE A 223 4.05 5.22 -6.11
N ALA A 224 3.48 4.01 -6.11
CA ALA A 224 2.50 3.61 -7.11
C ALA A 224 1.27 4.51 -7.09
N THR A 225 0.82 4.96 -5.91
CA THR A 225 -0.30 5.91 -5.79
C THR A 225 0.01 7.28 -6.44
N GLN A 226 1.28 7.70 -6.46
CA GLN A 226 1.68 8.96 -7.11
C GLN A 226 1.94 8.82 -8.61
N LEU A 227 2.54 7.70 -9.03
CA LEU A 227 3.05 7.53 -10.40
C LEU A 227 2.10 6.76 -11.33
N ALA A 228 1.42 5.72 -10.82
CA ALA A 228 0.59 4.81 -11.60
C ALA A 228 -0.56 4.20 -10.75
N PRO A 229 -1.58 5.00 -10.37
CA PRO A 229 -2.71 4.55 -9.56
C PRO A 229 -3.48 3.37 -10.15
N GLU A 230 -3.48 3.23 -11.48
CA GLU A 230 -4.12 2.16 -12.23
C GLU A 230 -3.41 0.80 -12.04
N LEU A 231 -2.10 0.80 -11.79
CA LEU A 231 -1.32 -0.42 -11.54
C LEU A 231 -1.19 -0.76 -10.06
N LEU A 232 -1.78 0.06 -9.17
CA LEU A 232 -1.61 -0.05 -7.72
C LEU A 232 -1.99 -1.44 -7.18
N GLY A 233 -3.10 -2.00 -7.64
CA GLY A 233 -3.56 -3.34 -7.21
C GLY A 233 -2.54 -4.44 -7.56
N ALA A 234 -2.06 -4.42 -8.80
CA ALA A 234 -1.04 -5.35 -9.29
C ALA A 234 0.29 -5.21 -8.52
N ILE A 235 0.79 -3.98 -8.38
CA ILE A 235 2.04 -3.66 -7.69
C ILE A 235 1.97 -4.08 -6.22
N ALA A 236 0.86 -3.79 -5.52
CA ALA A 236 0.70 -4.12 -4.11
C ALA A 236 0.63 -5.63 -3.87
N VAL A 237 -0.16 -6.36 -4.67
CA VAL A 237 -0.23 -7.83 -4.58
C VAL A 237 1.12 -8.45 -4.89
N ALA A 238 1.81 -7.98 -5.94
CA ALA A 238 3.15 -8.42 -6.29
C ALA A 238 4.13 -8.20 -5.12
N SER A 239 4.17 -6.99 -4.56
CA SER A 239 5.11 -6.62 -3.50
C SER A 239 5.00 -7.53 -2.27
N TYR A 240 3.79 -7.72 -1.74
CA TYR A 240 3.57 -8.57 -0.57
C TYR A 240 3.69 -10.08 -0.87
N SER A 241 3.30 -10.51 -2.07
CA SER A 241 3.50 -11.90 -2.48
C SER A 241 4.98 -12.26 -2.57
N TYR A 242 5.81 -11.35 -3.10
CA TYR A 242 7.25 -11.57 -3.22
C TYR A 242 8.00 -11.49 -1.90
N MET A 243 7.59 -10.57 -1.02
CA MET A 243 8.16 -10.51 0.33
C MET A 243 7.87 -11.81 1.11
N ALA A 244 6.70 -12.42 0.94
CA ALA A 244 6.43 -13.75 1.50
C ALA A 244 7.21 -14.90 0.82
N MET A 245 7.64 -14.73 -0.45
CA MET A 245 8.42 -15.71 -1.20
C MET A 245 9.94 -15.58 -1.02
N VAL A 246 10.43 -14.60 -0.25
CA VAL A 246 11.86 -14.46 0.10
C VAL A 246 12.49 -15.79 0.54
N PRO A 247 11.87 -16.60 1.43
CA PRO A 247 12.46 -17.87 1.87
C PRO A 247 12.60 -18.91 0.75
N ILE A 248 11.91 -18.75 -0.37
CA ILE A 248 12.00 -19.64 -1.54
C ILE A 248 13.02 -19.09 -2.54
N ILE A 249 13.01 -17.78 -2.78
CA ILE A 249 13.84 -17.14 -3.81
C ILE A 249 15.28 -16.94 -3.33
N GLN A 250 15.49 -16.52 -2.08
CA GLN A 250 16.80 -16.14 -1.57
C GLN A 250 17.77 -17.34 -1.41
N PRO A 251 17.37 -18.50 -0.84
CA PRO A 251 18.33 -19.59 -0.60
C PRO A 251 18.99 -20.18 -1.86
N PRO A 252 18.30 -20.39 -3.00
CA PRO A 252 18.94 -20.81 -4.24
C PRO A 252 20.04 -19.86 -4.71
N ILE A 253 19.83 -18.54 -4.59
CA ILE A 253 20.79 -17.51 -4.99
C ILE A 253 22.01 -17.54 -4.06
N MET A 254 21.77 -17.66 -2.75
CA MET A 254 22.84 -17.84 -1.77
C MET A 254 23.66 -19.10 -2.10
N ARG A 255 23.00 -20.20 -2.47
CA ARG A 255 23.65 -21.45 -2.89
C ARG A 255 24.52 -21.30 -4.13
N ALA A 256 24.06 -20.51 -5.09
CA ALA A 256 24.75 -20.29 -6.37
C ALA A 256 25.95 -19.34 -6.26
N LEU A 257 25.85 -18.26 -5.48
CA LEU A 257 26.87 -17.19 -5.46
C LEU A 257 27.89 -17.29 -4.32
N THR A 258 27.52 -17.86 -3.17
CA THR A 258 28.43 -17.91 -2.00
C THR A 258 29.15 -19.25 -1.90
N THR A 259 30.40 -19.20 -1.42
CA THR A 259 31.21 -20.41 -1.17
C THR A 259 31.05 -20.90 0.28
N ASP A 260 31.35 -22.17 0.55
CA ASP A 260 31.30 -22.71 1.91
C ASP A 260 32.32 -22.06 2.85
N ALA A 261 33.43 -21.55 2.32
CA ALA A 261 34.42 -20.79 3.10
C ALA A 261 33.83 -19.45 3.57
N GLU A 262 33.16 -18.70 2.68
CA GLU A 262 32.49 -17.43 3.00
C GLU A 262 31.36 -17.62 4.02
N ARG A 263 30.57 -18.70 3.91
CA ARG A 263 29.47 -19.00 4.83
C ARG A 263 29.92 -19.32 6.26
N ARG A 264 31.19 -19.72 6.45
CA ARG A 264 31.76 -20.10 7.74
C ARG A 264 32.49 -18.94 8.44
N ILE A 265 32.47 -17.73 7.87
CA ILE A 265 33.05 -16.54 8.50
C ILE A 265 32.32 -16.27 9.83
N LYS A 266 33.09 -16.22 10.93
CA LYS A 266 32.55 -15.88 12.24
C LYS A 266 32.37 -14.36 12.34
N MET A 267 31.13 -13.91 12.51
CA MET A 267 30.83 -12.50 12.75
C MET A 267 31.32 -12.10 14.16
N SER A 268 32.02 -10.98 14.26
CA SER A 268 32.46 -10.43 15.54
C SER A 268 31.28 -9.94 16.37
N THR A 269 31.45 -9.89 17.69
CA THR A 269 30.42 -9.38 18.60
C THR A 269 30.19 -7.90 18.33
N MET A 270 28.91 -7.52 18.22
CA MET A 270 28.48 -6.14 17.99
C MET A 270 29.00 -5.19 19.07
N ARG A 271 29.42 -3.98 18.67
CA ARG A 271 29.79 -2.91 19.61
C ARG A 271 28.57 -2.54 20.47
N HIS A 272 28.80 -2.22 21.74
CA HIS A 272 27.74 -1.66 22.58
C HIS A 272 27.39 -0.25 22.10
N VAL A 273 26.13 -0.06 21.67
CA VAL A 273 25.62 1.22 21.18
C VAL A 273 24.99 1.98 22.34
N SER A 274 25.38 3.23 22.52
CA SER A 274 24.85 4.06 23.61
C SER A 274 23.41 4.51 23.34
N ARG A 275 22.65 4.77 24.41
CA ARG A 275 21.27 5.28 24.27
C ARG A 275 21.21 6.63 23.55
N ILE A 276 22.21 7.49 23.78
CA ILE A 276 22.31 8.81 23.14
C ILE A 276 22.51 8.65 21.63
N GLU A 277 23.36 7.71 21.21
CA GLU A 277 23.60 7.43 19.79
C GLU A 277 22.34 6.95 19.08
N LYS A 278 21.56 6.05 19.71
CA LYS A 278 20.26 5.63 19.20
C LYS A 278 19.25 6.78 19.11
N LEU A 279 19.24 7.69 20.09
CA LEU A 279 18.32 8.82 20.12
C LEU A 279 18.66 9.92 19.08
N VAL A 280 19.96 10.18 18.86
CA VAL A 280 20.44 11.19 17.90
C VAL A 280 20.34 10.69 16.46
N PHE A 281 20.45 9.37 16.24
CA PHE A 281 20.44 8.79 14.90
C PHE A 281 19.20 9.18 14.06
N PRO A 282 17.95 9.09 14.56
CA PRO A 282 16.78 9.50 13.79
C PRO A 282 16.79 10.97 13.37
N ILE A 283 17.26 11.85 14.24
CA ILE A 283 17.38 13.29 13.95
C ILE A 283 18.44 13.51 12.87
N LEU A 284 19.57 12.81 12.96
CA LEU A 284 20.64 12.90 11.96
C LEU A 284 20.17 12.43 10.58
N VAL A 285 19.47 11.28 10.52
CA VAL A 285 18.92 10.75 9.27
C VAL A 285 17.87 11.71 8.69
N LEU A 286 17.01 12.29 9.53
CA LEU A 286 16.01 13.27 9.08
C LEU A 286 16.67 14.54 8.52
N VAL A 287 17.68 15.09 9.21
CA VAL A 287 18.43 16.25 8.71
C VAL A 287 19.12 15.92 7.39
N LEU A 288 19.71 14.73 7.26
CA LEU A 288 20.34 14.29 6.02
C LEU A 288 19.32 14.12 4.90
N ALA A 289 18.12 13.59 5.18
CA ALA A 289 17.04 13.47 4.21
C ALA A 289 16.57 14.85 3.72
N ILE A 290 16.39 15.83 4.63
CA ILE A 290 16.00 17.20 4.27
C ILE A 290 17.06 17.87 3.38
N LEU A 291 18.35 17.64 3.66
CA LEU A 291 19.45 18.27 2.91
C LEU A 291 19.72 17.60 1.56
N VAL A 292 19.58 16.27 1.46
CA VAL A 292 19.98 15.49 0.27
C VAL A 292 18.80 15.18 -0.64
N LEU A 293 17.64 14.78 -0.08
CA LEU A 293 16.50 14.31 -0.86
C LEU A 293 15.16 14.69 -0.17
N PRO A 294 14.71 15.95 -0.32
CA PRO A 294 13.53 16.45 0.39
C PRO A 294 12.24 15.70 0.01
N ASP A 295 12.13 15.17 -1.20
CA ASP A 295 10.95 14.43 -1.67
C ASP A 295 10.70 13.12 -0.89
N ALA A 296 11.74 12.52 -0.30
CA ALA A 296 11.62 11.32 0.53
C ALA A 296 11.28 11.64 2.00
N THR A 297 11.26 12.93 2.38
CA THR A 297 11.05 13.37 3.77
C THR A 297 9.72 12.91 4.38
N PRO A 298 8.58 12.82 3.67
CA PRO A 298 7.33 12.33 4.28
C PRO A 298 7.45 10.90 4.82
N LEU A 299 8.09 10.00 4.05
CA LEU A 299 8.30 8.61 4.45
C LEU A 299 9.39 8.47 5.51
N ILE A 300 10.58 9.03 5.24
CA ILE A 300 11.71 8.96 6.17
C ILE A 300 11.37 9.67 7.49
N GLY A 301 10.68 10.80 7.43
CA GLY A 301 10.26 11.58 8.59
C GLY A 301 9.28 10.83 9.47
N ALA A 302 8.24 10.21 8.90
CA ALA A 302 7.31 9.39 9.68
C ALA A 302 8.00 8.16 10.30
N PHE A 303 8.85 7.49 9.54
CA PHE A 303 9.64 6.34 10.01
C PHE A 303 10.61 6.72 11.14
N MET A 304 11.37 7.80 10.98
CA MET A 304 12.29 8.32 12.00
C MET A 304 11.55 8.88 13.22
N PHE A 305 10.37 9.46 13.05
CA PHE A 305 9.53 9.91 14.16
C PHE A 305 9.07 8.73 15.03
N GLY A 306 8.59 7.65 14.42
CA GLY A 306 8.24 6.41 15.13
C GLY A 306 9.43 5.86 15.92
N ASN A 307 10.62 5.84 15.30
CA ASN A 307 11.83 5.38 15.96
C ASN A 307 12.27 6.30 17.12
N PHE A 308 12.19 7.62 16.94
CA PHE A 308 12.54 8.58 17.97
C PHE A 308 11.66 8.44 19.22
N LEU A 309 10.35 8.22 19.05
CA LEU A 309 9.43 7.99 20.17
C LEU A 309 9.77 6.70 20.93
N LYS A 310 10.17 5.64 20.23
CA LYS A 310 10.65 4.40 20.84
C LYS A 310 11.92 4.62 21.67
N GLU A 311 12.95 5.25 21.08
CA GLU A 311 14.25 5.43 21.73
C GLU A 311 14.23 6.51 22.83
N SER A 312 13.30 7.46 22.77
CA SER A 312 13.11 8.51 23.78
C SER A 312 12.71 7.94 25.14
N GLY A 313 11.87 6.89 25.18
CA GLY A 313 11.46 6.22 26.42
C GLY A 313 10.69 7.08 27.43
N VAL A 314 10.21 8.26 27.01
CA VAL A 314 9.32 9.13 27.82
C VAL A 314 7.86 9.04 27.39
N VAL A 315 7.62 8.38 26.25
CA VAL A 315 6.34 8.31 25.53
C VAL A 315 5.98 6.86 25.21
N ASP A 316 6.23 5.96 26.16
CA ASP A 316 6.01 4.51 25.99
C ASP A 316 4.59 4.21 25.53
N ARG A 317 3.58 4.89 26.09
CA ARG A 317 2.17 4.74 25.68
C ARG A 317 1.93 5.09 24.21
N LEU A 318 2.61 6.10 23.68
CA LEU A 318 2.48 6.48 22.27
C LEU A 318 3.21 5.46 21.39
N SER A 319 4.44 5.08 21.76
CA SER A 319 5.21 4.05 21.06
C SER A 319 4.43 2.74 20.98
N ASP A 320 3.88 2.27 22.10
CA ASP A 320 3.06 1.07 22.20
C ASP A 320 1.78 1.16 21.37
N THR A 321 1.11 2.32 21.37
CA THR A 321 -0.09 2.52 20.56
C THR A 321 0.25 2.48 19.07
N MET A 322 1.36 3.10 18.65
CA MET A 322 1.80 3.12 17.25
C MET A 322 2.18 1.73 16.72
N GLN A 323 3.00 0.97 17.47
CA GLN A 323 3.49 -0.34 17.05
C GLN A 323 2.43 -1.45 17.13
N ASN A 324 1.34 -1.24 17.89
CA ASN A 324 0.26 -2.22 18.04
C ASN A 324 -1.06 -1.70 17.44
N ALA A 325 -1.83 -0.95 18.22
CA ALA A 325 -3.22 -0.63 17.90
C ALA A 325 -3.35 0.19 16.62
N LEU A 326 -2.54 1.25 16.46
CA LEU A 326 -2.60 2.13 15.30
C LEU A 326 -2.22 1.40 14.02
N ILE A 327 -1.07 0.71 14.01
CA ILE A 327 -0.64 -0.03 12.81
C ILE A 327 -1.67 -1.09 12.43
N ASN A 328 -2.24 -1.82 13.40
CA ASN A 328 -3.26 -2.84 13.12
C ASN A 328 -4.53 -2.26 12.50
N ILE A 329 -5.02 -1.12 13.01
CA ILE A 329 -6.19 -0.43 12.46
C ILE A 329 -5.89 0.04 11.02
N VAL A 330 -4.75 0.71 10.83
CA VAL A 330 -4.37 1.24 9.51
C VAL A 330 -4.12 0.12 8.51
N THR A 331 -3.53 -1.00 8.93
CA THR A 331 -3.30 -2.19 8.09
C THR A 331 -4.62 -2.78 7.59
N ILE A 332 -5.67 -2.83 8.41
CA ILE A 332 -7.00 -3.28 7.99
C ILE A 332 -7.56 -2.34 6.90
N PHE A 333 -7.53 -1.03 7.13
CA PHE A 333 -8.02 -0.06 6.16
C PHE A 333 -7.19 -0.05 4.86
N LEU A 334 -5.87 -0.12 4.97
CA LEU A 334 -4.98 -0.18 3.82
C LEU A 334 -5.26 -1.43 3.00
N GLY A 335 -5.36 -2.59 3.63
CA GLY A 335 -5.58 -3.84 2.90
C GLY A 335 -6.93 -3.86 2.19
N LEU A 336 -8.00 -3.37 2.82
CA LEU A 336 -9.30 -3.22 2.17
C LEU A 336 -9.26 -2.21 1.00
N ALA A 337 -8.57 -1.08 1.16
CA ALA A 337 -8.40 -0.08 0.12
C ALA A 337 -7.58 -0.59 -1.07
N VAL A 338 -6.50 -1.34 -0.81
CA VAL A 338 -5.71 -1.98 -1.87
C VAL A 338 -6.54 -3.06 -2.57
N GLY A 339 -7.31 -3.84 -1.81
CA GLY A 339 -8.22 -4.85 -2.36
C GLY A 339 -9.29 -4.26 -3.28
N SER A 340 -9.68 -2.99 -3.09
CA SER A 340 -10.61 -2.29 -3.99
C SER A 340 -10.06 -2.15 -5.42
N LYS A 341 -8.73 -2.21 -5.59
CA LYS A 341 -8.04 -2.18 -6.89
C LYS A 341 -7.81 -3.56 -7.51
N LEU A 342 -8.37 -4.61 -6.91
CA LEU A 342 -8.38 -5.98 -7.46
C LEU A 342 -9.66 -6.28 -8.25
N ALA A 343 -10.29 -5.27 -8.83
CA ALA A 343 -11.36 -5.47 -9.80
C ALA A 343 -10.85 -6.23 -11.03
N SER A 344 -11.67 -7.11 -11.60
CA SER A 344 -11.28 -7.95 -12.73
C SER A 344 -10.82 -7.19 -13.97
N GLU A 345 -11.28 -5.96 -14.16
CA GLU A 345 -10.86 -5.07 -15.25
C GLU A 345 -9.44 -4.51 -15.07
N GLN A 346 -9.02 -4.27 -13.83
CA GLN A 346 -7.70 -3.69 -13.50
C GLN A 346 -6.62 -4.76 -13.28
N PHE A 347 -7.00 -5.95 -12.82
CA PHE A 347 -6.05 -6.99 -12.45
C PHE A 347 -5.82 -8.05 -13.53
N LEU A 348 -6.82 -8.37 -14.36
CA LEU A 348 -6.68 -9.38 -15.41
C LEU A 348 -6.20 -8.77 -16.73
N ILE A 349 -5.09 -8.03 -16.66
CA ILE A 349 -4.44 -7.42 -17.82
C ILE A 349 -3.08 -8.11 -18.00
N ALA A 350 -2.61 -8.23 -19.25
CA ALA A 350 -1.30 -8.82 -19.55
C ALA A 350 -0.17 -8.12 -18.78
N GLU A 351 -0.27 -6.80 -18.59
CA GLU A 351 0.66 -5.99 -17.80
C GLU A 351 0.84 -6.52 -16.38
N THR A 352 -0.23 -6.94 -15.72
CA THR A 352 -0.17 -7.50 -14.35
C THR A 352 0.69 -8.76 -14.29
N LEU A 353 0.61 -9.61 -15.31
CA LEU A 353 1.47 -10.81 -15.39
C LEU A 353 2.94 -10.43 -15.61
N ALA A 354 3.21 -9.40 -16.41
CA ALA A 354 4.56 -8.88 -16.60
C ALA A 354 5.12 -8.27 -15.30
N ILE A 355 4.31 -7.51 -14.54
CA ILE A 355 4.67 -6.97 -13.22
C ILE A 355 5.04 -8.10 -12.26
N LEU A 356 4.23 -9.17 -12.25
CA LEU A 356 4.51 -10.33 -11.44
C LEU A 356 5.86 -10.96 -11.86
N ALA A 357 6.08 -11.26 -13.14
CA ALA A 357 7.34 -11.85 -13.59
C ALA A 357 8.57 -10.96 -13.26
N LEU A 358 8.44 -9.65 -13.48
CA LEU A 358 9.48 -8.67 -13.19
C LEU A 358 9.84 -8.63 -11.70
N GLY A 359 8.85 -8.69 -10.80
CA GLY A 359 9.12 -8.66 -9.35
C GLY A 359 9.95 -9.85 -8.84
N ILE A 360 9.78 -11.05 -9.41
CA ILE A 360 10.60 -12.22 -9.06
C ILE A 360 12.06 -12.01 -9.50
N LEU A 361 12.24 -11.53 -10.73
CA LEU A 361 13.57 -11.25 -11.29
C LEU A 361 14.26 -10.11 -10.52
N ALA A 362 13.51 -9.07 -10.16
CA ALA A 362 13.94 -7.94 -9.35
C ALA A 362 14.52 -8.38 -8.01
N PHE A 363 13.76 -9.19 -7.27
CA PHE A 363 14.18 -9.68 -5.97
C PHE A 363 15.41 -10.58 -6.08
N SER A 364 15.47 -11.37 -7.16
CA SER A 364 16.62 -12.22 -7.45
C SER A 364 17.88 -11.41 -7.74
N ALA A 365 17.77 -10.35 -8.55
CA ALA A 365 18.86 -9.44 -8.87
C ALA A 365 19.32 -8.63 -7.65
N GLY A 366 18.38 -8.11 -6.83
CA GLY A 366 18.70 -7.39 -5.59
C GLY A 366 19.44 -8.27 -4.58
N THR A 367 19.00 -9.52 -4.42
CA THR A 367 19.70 -10.52 -3.58
C THR A 367 21.12 -10.77 -4.10
N ALA A 368 21.27 -10.98 -5.41
CA ALA A 368 22.58 -11.21 -6.02
C ALA A 368 23.52 -10.00 -5.83
N ALA A 369 23.02 -8.78 -6.06
CA ALA A 369 23.78 -7.54 -5.87
C ALA A 369 24.22 -7.35 -4.41
N GLY A 370 23.33 -7.63 -3.45
CA GLY A 370 23.67 -7.57 -2.02
C GLY A 370 24.79 -8.55 -1.64
N VAL A 371 24.75 -9.79 -2.15
CA VAL A 371 25.79 -10.80 -1.92
C VAL A 371 27.11 -10.41 -2.59
N ILE A 372 27.07 -9.87 -3.80
CA ILE A 372 28.26 -9.39 -4.52
C ILE A 372 28.90 -8.24 -3.74
N MET A 373 28.12 -7.28 -3.24
CA MET A 373 28.64 -6.21 -2.40
C MET A 373 29.26 -6.74 -1.10
N ALA A 374 28.64 -7.74 -0.48
CA ALA A 374 29.21 -8.39 0.70
C ALA A 374 30.58 -9.03 0.40
N LYS A 375 30.76 -9.64 -0.79
CA LYS A 375 32.07 -10.16 -1.23
C LYS A 375 33.09 -9.04 -1.43
N ILE A 376 32.69 -7.94 -2.07
CA ILE A 376 33.56 -6.77 -2.27
C ILE A 376 34.01 -6.21 -0.93
N MET A 377 33.14 -6.18 0.07
CA MET A 377 33.48 -5.71 1.42
C MET A 377 34.38 -6.67 2.22
N ASN A 378 34.50 -7.92 1.79
CA ASN A 378 35.37 -8.94 2.38
C ASN A 378 36.76 -8.99 1.72
N MET A 379 36.96 -8.27 0.61
CA MET A 379 38.27 -8.00 0.02
C MET A 379 38.94 -6.83 0.74
#